data_AF-A0A915BDY5-F1
#
_entry.id   AF-A0A915BDY5-F1
#
_cell.length_a   1.000
_cell.length_b   1.000
_cell.length_c   1.000
_cell.angle_alpha   90.00
_cell.angle_beta   90.00
_cell.angle_gamma   90.00
#
_symmetry.space_group_name_H-M   'P 1'
#
loop_
_entity.id
_entity.type
_entity.pdbx_description
1 polymer ?
#
loop_
_entity_poly.entity_id
_entity_poly.type
_entity_poly.pdbx_seq_one_letter_code
_entity_poly.pdbx_strand_id
1 'polypeptide(L)'
;MGLPAQGFTFPKHSFTLLCHSRISILMVGFTFAYGSMFAKVWVVYRMGASENQEVASQQTTDESIPACKFYLVIAAFFVVDFFIISIWVFFDPLQREEKRFPLQEPPAGTEEDVMLLPILELCQSMHQEVWIGLIMGYKCLLLVFGLLLAYESRNLKLRFVNDSRFVGLAIYNVAILSLVTGPVVTLLIRSQADANFAFVSVTVLLCTYISLGLVFLPKILHIYRVPESSDENSMVGSQFRTKLSKVEQKRFEQLVLENAELKHQIEIKERKISECREQLRRRLNGVGASQN
;
A
#
# COMPACT_ATOMS: atom_id res chain seq x y z
N MET A 1 -14.24 -24.19 -0.15
CA MET A 1 -13.13 -25.16 -0.19
C MET A 1 -13.50 -26.28 0.75
N GLY A 2 -13.47 -27.53 0.28
CA GLY A 2 -13.79 -28.69 1.11
C GLY A 2 -12.63 -29.68 1.12
N LEU A 3 -12.60 -30.51 2.15
CA LEU A 3 -11.61 -31.57 2.31
C LEU A 3 -12.20 -32.87 1.76
N PRO A 4 -11.44 -33.70 1.03
CA PRO A 4 -11.86 -35.05 0.72
C PRO A 4 -12.00 -35.85 2.02
N ALA A 5 -13.13 -36.55 2.19
CA ALA A 5 -13.52 -37.23 3.43
C ALA A 5 -12.64 -38.43 3.83
N GLN A 6 -11.56 -38.73 3.10
CA GLN A 6 -10.73 -39.91 3.34
C GLN A 6 -9.57 -39.61 4.31
N GLY A 7 -9.69 -40.09 5.54
CA GLY A 7 -8.55 -40.43 6.40
C GLY A 7 -8.27 -39.55 7.63
N PHE A 8 -8.84 -38.35 7.75
CA PHE A 8 -8.59 -37.46 8.91
C PHE A 8 -9.90 -36.94 9.53
N THR A 9 -10.35 -37.58 10.62
CA THR A 9 -11.47 -37.10 11.42
C THR A 9 -11.00 -36.02 12.39
N PHE A 10 -11.13 -34.75 12.01
CA PHE A 10 -10.88 -33.65 12.95
C PHE A 10 -12.01 -33.54 13.98
N PRO A 11 -11.70 -33.28 15.25
CA PRO A 11 -12.71 -32.89 16.23
C PRO A 11 -13.50 -31.68 15.72
N LYS A 12 -14.82 -31.65 15.94
CA LYS A 12 -15.72 -30.57 15.48
C LYS A 12 -15.20 -29.16 15.84
N HIS A 13 -14.63 -29.02 17.03
CA HIS A 13 -14.03 -27.76 17.50
C HIS A 13 -12.78 -27.37 16.70
N SER A 14 -11.87 -28.31 16.45
CA SER A 14 -10.65 -28.07 15.67
C SER A 14 -10.97 -27.71 14.22
N PHE A 15 -11.97 -28.36 13.62
CA PHE A 15 -12.44 -28.04 12.27
C PHE A 15 -12.98 -26.60 12.20
N THR A 16 -13.84 -26.22 13.14
CA THR A 16 -14.40 -24.87 13.25
C THR A 16 -13.30 -23.82 13.41
N LEU A 17 -12.30 -24.09 14.24
CA LEU A 17 -11.16 -23.18 14.47
C LEU A 17 -10.30 -23.03 13.20
N LEU A 18 -10.09 -24.09 12.43
CA LEU A 18 -9.39 -24.05 11.14
C LEU A 18 -10.16 -23.25 10.08
N CYS A 19 -11.49 -23.38 10.05
CA CYS A 19 -12.35 -22.59 9.15
C CYS A 19 -12.19 -21.09 9.41
N HIS A 20 -12.27 -20.68 10.68
CA HIS A 20 -12.12 -19.29 11.08
C HIS A 20 -10.70 -18.77 10.90
N SER A 21 -9.68 -19.52 11.30
CA SER A 21 -8.28 -19.08 11.20
C SER A 21 -7.89 -18.79 9.75
N ARG A 22 -8.36 -19.61 8.80
CA ARG A 22 -8.08 -19.42 7.39
C ARG A 22 -8.64 -18.11 6.83
N ILE A 23 -9.89 -17.78 7.14
CA ILE A 23 -10.53 -16.52 6.70
C ILE A 23 -9.85 -15.33 7.38
N SER A 24 -9.58 -15.43 8.68
CA SER A 24 -8.93 -14.38 9.46
C SER A 24 -7.51 -14.09 8.96
N ILE A 25 -6.71 -15.12 8.68
CA ILE A 25 -5.34 -14.94 8.14
C ILE A 25 -5.38 -14.23 6.80
N LEU A 26 -6.31 -14.59 5.92
CA LEU A 26 -6.44 -13.97 4.60
C LEU A 26 -6.87 -12.50 4.72
N MET A 27 -7.84 -12.20 5.58
CA MET A 27 -8.31 -10.85 5.87
C MET A 27 -7.21 -9.95 6.44
N VAL A 28 -6.58 -10.41 7.52
CA VAL A 28 -5.54 -9.67 8.23
C VAL A 28 -4.29 -9.51 7.36
N GLY A 29 -3.88 -10.56 6.66
CA GLY A 29 -2.76 -10.54 5.73
C GLY A 29 -2.96 -9.52 4.60
N PHE A 30 -4.16 -9.47 4.02
CA PHE A 30 -4.50 -8.45 3.04
C PHE A 30 -4.40 -7.04 3.62
N THR A 31 -4.91 -6.82 4.83
CA THR A 31 -4.90 -5.49 5.48
C THR A 31 -3.49 -5.00 5.80
N PHE A 32 -2.61 -5.86 6.28
CA PHE A 32 -1.22 -5.46 6.50
C PHE A 32 -0.50 -5.19 5.18
N ALA A 33 -0.66 -6.06 4.18
CA ALA A 33 0.00 -5.90 2.88
C ALA A 33 -0.51 -4.64 2.16
N TYR A 34 -1.81 -4.53 1.91
CA TYR A 34 -2.42 -3.40 1.22
C TYR A 34 -2.36 -2.11 2.06
N GLY A 35 -2.65 -2.19 3.36
CA GLY A 35 -2.61 -1.04 4.27
C GLY A 35 -1.24 -0.38 4.34
N SER A 36 -0.15 -1.16 4.25
CA SER A 36 1.21 -0.60 4.19
C SER A 36 1.47 0.21 2.91
N MET A 37 1.04 -0.30 1.75
CA MET A 37 1.17 0.40 0.45
C MET A 37 0.29 1.64 0.43
N PHE A 38 -0.95 1.51 0.91
CA PHE A 38 -1.91 2.60 1.05
C PHE A 38 -1.38 3.72 1.94
N ALA A 39 -0.87 3.40 3.14
CA ALA A 39 -0.32 4.38 4.07
C ALA A 39 0.84 5.15 3.44
N LYS A 40 1.70 4.48 2.67
CA LYS A 40 2.80 5.11 1.96
C LYS A 40 2.31 6.12 0.92
N VAL A 41 1.30 5.79 0.12
CA VAL A 41 0.72 6.72 -0.86
C VAL A 41 -0.07 7.85 -0.21
N TRP A 42 -0.81 7.56 0.86
CA TRP A 42 -1.54 8.56 1.66
C TRP A 42 -0.61 9.65 2.21
N VAL A 43 0.54 9.26 2.74
CA VAL A 43 1.54 10.22 3.25
C VAL A 43 2.09 11.10 2.13
N VAL A 44 2.41 10.53 0.96
CA VAL A 44 2.87 11.30 -0.21
C VAL A 44 1.80 12.29 -0.67
N TYR A 45 0.55 11.85 -0.72
CA TYR A 45 -0.59 12.71 -1.05
C TYR A 45 -0.72 13.88 -0.06
N ARG A 46 -0.65 13.59 1.24
CA ARG A 46 -0.69 14.61 2.31
C ARG A 46 0.47 15.59 2.24
N MET A 47 1.69 15.12 1.96
CA MET A 47 2.87 15.98 1.79
C MET A 47 2.69 16.94 0.61
N GLY A 48 2.24 16.45 -0.55
CA GLY A 48 2.01 17.31 -1.71
C GLY A 48 0.81 18.26 -1.55
N ALA A 49 -0.21 17.87 -0.79
CA ALA A 49 -1.29 18.77 -0.41
C ALA A 49 -0.80 19.89 0.53
N SER A 50 0.09 19.55 1.48
CA SER A 50 0.71 20.52 2.39
C SER A 50 1.58 21.53 1.64
N GLU A 51 2.39 21.09 0.66
CA GLU A 51 3.22 21.99 -0.15
C GLU A 51 2.38 23.01 -0.93
N ASN A 52 1.23 22.60 -1.46
CA ASN A 52 0.28 23.51 -2.11
C ASN A 52 -0.40 24.48 -1.12
N GLN A 53 -0.54 24.09 0.15
CA GLN A 53 -1.19 24.87 1.20
C GLN A 53 -0.22 25.83 1.91
N GLU A 54 1.08 25.50 2.01
CA GLU A 54 2.12 26.38 2.54
C GLU A 54 2.41 27.60 1.65
N VAL A 55 2.05 27.54 0.35
CA VAL A 55 2.01 28.72 -0.53
C VAL A 55 0.86 29.69 -0.14
N ALA A 56 -0.14 29.22 0.62
CA ALA A 56 -1.28 30.02 1.06
C ALA A 56 -1.26 30.40 2.56
N SER A 57 -0.47 29.73 3.41
CA SER A 57 -0.38 30.05 4.84
C SER A 57 1.04 29.94 5.37
N GLN A 58 1.69 31.10 5.47
CA GLN A 58 2.95 31.31 6.17
C GLN A 58 2.69 31.25 7.69
N GLN A 59 2.69 30.07 8.31
CA GLN A 59 2.86 29.94 9.77
C GLN A 59 3.22 28.51 10.20
N THR A 60 4.50 28.36 10.55
CA THR A 60 5.03 27.59 11.68
C THR A 60 4.30 26.30 12.10
N THR A 61 4.85 25.15 11.71
CA THR A 61 5.33 24.13 12.66
C THR A 61 6.18 23.13 11.88
N ASP A 62 7.49 23.23 12.07
CA ASP A 62 8.47 22.19 11.73
C ASP A 62 8.23 21.02 12.68
N GLU A 63 7.25 20.18 12.36
CA GLU A 63 7.03 18.91 13.04
C GLU A 63 7.28 17.81 12.02
N SER A 64 8.47 17.20 12.12
CA SER A 64 8.84 15.99 11.40
C SER A 64 7.64 15.04 11.36
N ILE A 65 7.10 14.76 10.17
CA ILE A 65 5.90 13.94 9.98
C ILE A 65 6.12 12.62 10.73
N PRO A 66 5.47 12.41 11.89
CA PRO A 66 5.91 11.35 12.79
C PRO A 66 5.54 10.01 12.16
N ALA A 67 6.49 9.08 12.19
CA ALA A 67 6.30 7.68 11.84
C ALA A 67 5.02 7.06 12.47
N CYS A 68 4.58 7.59 13.60
CA CYS A 68 3.33 7.24 14.23
C CYS A 68 2.11 7.34 13.27
N LYS A 69 2.06 8.34 12.38
CA LYS A 69 0.90 8.57 11.50
C LYS A 69 0.69 7.45 10.46
N PHE A 70 1.74 6.76 10.01
CA PHE A 70 1.56 5.64 9.06
C PHE A 70 1.07 4.37 9.75
N TYR A 71 1.58 4.08 10.95
CA TYR A 71 1.10 2.96 11.76
C TYR A 71 -0.36 3.17 12.19
N LEU A 72 -0.78 4.41 12.44
CA LEU A 72 -2.18 4.72 12.76
C LEU A 72 -3.16 4.34 11.65
N VAL A 73 -2.81 4.57 10.37
CA VAL A 73 -3.68 4.18 9.23
C VAL A 73 -3.84 2.66 9.16
N ILE A 74 -2.73 1.92 9.30
CA ILE A 74 -2.74 0.45 9.27
C ILE A 74 -3.52 -0.10 10.46
N ALA A 75 -3.31 0.46 11.66
CA ALA A 75 -4.01 0.08 12.88
C ALA A 75 -5.52 0.33 12.75
N ALA A 76 -5.94 1.45 12.15
CA ALA A 76 -7.35 1.74 11.92
C ALA A 76 -8.01 0.67 11.03
N PHE A 77 -7.39 0.29 9.92
CA PHE A 77 -7.93 -0.79 9.07
C PHE A 77 -7.95 -2.14 9.78
N PHE A 78 -6.92 -2.45 10.57
CA PHE A 78 -6.87 -3.68 11.34
C PHE A 78 -7.97 -3.75 12.41
N VAL A 79 -8.26 -2.65 13.10
CA VAL A 79 -9.34 -2.58 14.10
C VAL A 79 -10.70 -2.85 13.46
N VAL A 80 -10.96 -2.27 12.27
CA VAL A 80 -12.20 -2.54 11.52
C VAL A 80 -12.31 -4.02 11.16
N ASP A 81 -11.24 -4.61 10.63
CA ASP A 81 -11.21 -6.05 10.31
C ASP A 81 -11.45 -6.93 11.54
N PHE A 82 -10.78 -6.62 12.65
CA PHE A 82 -10.92 -7.35 13.91
C PHE A 82 -12.36 -7.27 14.43
N PHE A 83 -13.00 -6.10 14.33
CA PHE A 83 -14.39 -5.91 14.72
C PHE A 83 -15.34 -6.74 13.85
N ILE A 84 -15.18 -6.72 12.51
CA ILE A 84 -15.99 -7.52 11.59
C ILE A 84 -15.84 -9.02 11.89
N ILE A 85 -14.61 -9.50 12.06
CA ILE A 85 -14.33 -10.91 12.38
C ILE A 85 -14.96 -11.29 13.73
N SER A 86 -14.81 -10.44 14.75
CA SER A 86 -15.36 -10.70 16.09
C SER A 86 -16.88 -10.82 16.07
N ILE A 87 -17.57 -9.94 15.34
CA ILE A 87 -19.02 -10.02 15.17
C ILE A 87 -19.40 -11.29 14.42
N TRP A 88 -18.70 -11.62 13.33
CA TRP A 88 -19.00 -12.83 12.55
C TRP A 88 -18.86 -14.10 13.41
N VAL A 89 -17.77 -14.22 14.16
CA VAL A 89 -17.52 -15.36 15.07
C VAL A 89 -18.60 -15.46 16.15
N PHE A 90 -19.05 -14.32 16.70
CA PHE A 90 -19.99 -14.30 17.82
C PHE A 90 -21.45 -14.58 17.39
N PHE A 91 -21.90 -13.99 16.27
CA PHE A 91 -23.29 -14.07 15.84
C PHE A 91 -23.58 -15.18 14.83
N ASP A 92 -22.62 -15.55 13.98
CA ASP A 92 -22.81 -16.54 12.92
C ASP A 92 -21.55 -17.41 12.73
N PRO A 93 -21.20 -18.24 13.74
CA PRO A 93 -19.99 -19.05 13.70
C PRO A 93 -20.02 -20.01 12.51
N LEU A 94 -18.88 -20.21 11.85
CA LEU A 94 -18.78 -21.15 10.74
C LEU A 94 -18.93 -22.58 11.26
N GLN A 95 -19.88 -23.32 10.71
CA GLN A 95 -20.11 -24.72 11.05
C GLN A 95 -19.72 -25.63 9.89
N ARG A 96 -19.51 -26.92 10.22
CA ARG A 96 -19.25 -27.96 9.22
C ARG A 96 -20.58 -28.35 8.57
N GLU A 97 -20.70 -28.07 7.27
CA GLU A 97 -21.84 -28.46 6.45
C GLU A 97 -21.40 -29.53 5.43
N GLU A 98 -22.20 -30.59 5.28
CA GLU A 98 -21.92 -31.70 4.37
C GLU A 98 -22.80 -31.57 3.13
N LYS A 99 -22.19 -31.32 1.95
CA LYS A 99 -22.89 -31.40 0.66
C LYS A 99 -22.78 -32.79 0.09
N ARG A 100 -23.93 -33.40 -0.20
CA ARG A 100 -24.06 -34.71 -0.84
C ARG A 100 -24.25 -34.53 -2.34
N PHE A 101 -23.39 -35.17 -3.14
CA PHE A 101 -23.49 -35.21 -4.59
C PHE A 101 -24.33 -36.42 -5.05
N PRO A 102 -24.80 -36.46 -6.32
CA PRO A 102 -25.52 -37.62 -6.83
C PRO A 102 -24.67 -38.90 -6.76
N LEU A 103 -25.35 -40.04 -6.67
CA LEU A 103 -24.72 -41.36 -6.66
C LEU A 103 -23.90 -41.55 -7.95
N GLN A 104 -22.65 -41.98 -7.78
CA GLN A 104 -21.71 -42.25 -8.86
C GLN A 104 -21.46 -43.76 -8.93
N GLU A 105 -21.49 -44.33 -10.13
CA GLU A 105 -21.02 -45.69 -10.36
C GLU A 105 -19.51 -45.78 -10.06
N PRO A 106 -19.03 -46.91 -9.53
CA PRO A 106 -17.61 -47.09 -9.24
C PRO A 106 -16.78 -47.03 -10.54
N PRO A 107 -15.48 -46.65 -10.45
CA PRO A 107 -14.62 -46.61 -11.62
C PRO A 107 -14.56 -47.99 -12.31
N ALA A 108 -14.57 -47.98 -13.65
CA ALA A 108 -14.59 -49.18 -14.48
C ALA A 108 -13.42 -50.11 -14.12
N GLY A 109 -13.75 -51.32 -13.63
CA GLY A 109 -12.77 -52.30 -13.12
C GLY A 109 -12.97 -52.69 -11.66
N THR A 110 -13.96 -52.12 -10.96
CA THR A 110 -14.36 -52.53 -9.60
C THR A 110 -15.62 -53.39 -9.71
N GLU A 111 -15.53 -54.71 -9.49
CA GLU A 111 -16.67 -55.66 -9.54
C GLU A 111 -17.58 -55.59 -8.30
N GLU A 112 -17.66 -54.43 -7.65
CA GLU A 112 -18.50 -54.24 -6.46
C GLU A 112 -19.83 -53.59 -6.88
N ASP A 113 -20.95 -54.27 -6.62
CA ASP A 113 -22.32 -53.76 -6.82
C ASP A 113 -22.69 -52.68 -5.78
N VAL A 114 -21.82 -51.68 -5.60
CA VAL A 114 -21.96 -50.60 -4.63
C VAL A 114 -21.99 -49.25 -5.34
N MET A 115 -22.96 -48.42 -4.99
CA MET A 115 -23.04 -47.04 -5.47
C MET A 115 -22.26 -46.12 -4.53
N LEU A 116 -21.39 -45.26 -5.07
CA LEU A 116 -20.61 -44.32 -4.29
C LEU A 116 -21.40 -43.01 -4.12
N LEU A 117 -21.57 -42.56 -2.88
CA LEU A 117 -22.15 -41.24 -2.58
C LEU A 117 -21.02 -40.27 -2.22
N PRO A 118 -20.63 -39.33 -3.10
CA PRO A 118 -19.59 -38.37 -2.79
C PRO A 118 -20.11 -37.35 -1.78
N ILE A 119 -19.37 -37.16 -0.68
CA ILE A 119 -19.67 -36.16 0.36
C ILE A 119 -18.54 -35.13 0.38
N LEU A 120 -18.89 -33.85 0.31
CA LEU A 120 -17.97 -32.73 0.44
C LEU A 120 -18.28 -31.93 1.69
N GLU A 121 -17.29 -31.80 2.55
CA GLU A 121 -17.40 -31.04 3.80
C GLU A 121 -16.95 -29.61 3.56
N LEU A 122 -17.83 -28.64 3.80
CA LEU A 122 -17.53 -27.22 3.67
C LEU A 122 -17.67 -26.52 5.02
N CYS A 123 -16.91 -25.43 5.19
CA CYS A 123 -17.16 -24.46 6.24
C CYS A 123 -18.21 -23.46 5.73
N GLN A 124 -19.41 -23.49 6.31
CA GLN A 124 -20.49 -22.59 5.92
C GLN A 124 -21.18 -22.03 7.17
N SER A 125 -21.44 -20.74 7.16
CA SER A 125 -22.28 -20.04 8.14
C SER A 125 -23.70 -19.87 7.58
N MET A 126 -24.68 -19.58 8.44
CA MET A 126 -26.09 -19.48 8.04
C MET A 126 -26.29 -18.36 7.01
N HIS A 127 -25.58 -17.24 7.19
CA HIS A 127 -25.63 -16.08 6.30
C HIS A 127 -24.28 -15.82 5.61
N GLN A 128 -23.58 -16.89 5.20
CA GLN A 128 -22.23 -16.79 4.61
C GLN A 128 -22.12 -15.78 3.47
N GLU A 129 -23.08 -15.75 2.55
CA GLU A 129 -23.05 -14.82 1.41
C GLU A 129 -23.15 -13.36 1.85
N VAL A 130 -23.88 -13.09 2.93
CA VAL A 130 -23.99 -11.73 3.50
C VAL A 130 -22.67 -11.29 4.11
N TRP A 131 -22.02 -12.16 4.90
CA TRP A 131 -20.72 -11.88 5.51
C TRP A 131 -19.61 -11.70 4.47
N ILE A 132 -19.54 -12.61 3.50
CA ILE A 132 -18.59 -12.52 2.40
C ILE A 132 -18.86 -11.27 1.56
N GLY A 133 -20.12 -10.96 1.25
CA GLY A 133 -20.51 -9.74 0.54
C GLY A 133 -20.13 -8.46 1.28
N LEU A 134 -20.36 -8.42 2.60
CA LEU A 134 -19.99 -7.29 3.46
C LEU A 134 -18.47 -7.06 3.45
N ILE A 135 -17.69 -8.13 3.65
CA ILE A 135 -16.23 -8.08 3.65
C ILE A 135 -15.72 -7.64 2.28
N MET A 136 -16.17 -8.28 1.21
CA MET A 136 -15.73 -7.98 -0.16
C MET A 136 -16.12 -6.56 -0.55
N GLY A 137 -17.29 -6.08 -0.16
CA GLY A 137 -17.74 -4.70 -0.38
C GLY A 137 -16.84 -3.69 0.31
N TYR A 138 -16.56 -3.87 1.60
CA TYR A 138 -15.65 -3.00 2.34
C TYR A 138 -14.22 -3.01 1.76
N LYS A 139 -13.68 -4.19 1.43
CA LYS A 139 -12.35 -4.30 0.78
C LYS A 139 -12.34 -3.64 -0.60
N CYS A 140 -13.40 -3.78 -1.39
CA CYS A 140 -13.56 -3.11 -2.68
C CYS A 140 -13.51 -1.58 -2.53
N LEU A 141 -14.23 -1.03 -1.54
CA LEU A 141 -14.20 0.41 -1.26
C LEU A 141 -12.78 0.88 -0.89
N LEU A 142 -12.07 0.12 -0.05
CA LEU A 142 -10.67 0.42 0.28
C LEU A 142 -9.77 0.42 -0.96
N LEU A 143 -9.93 -0.58 -1.84
CA LEU A 143 -9.18 -0.70 -3.09
C LEU A 143 -9.41 0.49 -4.01
N VAL A 144 -10.67 0.86 -4.23
CA VAL A 144 -11.05 2.02 -5.03
C VAL A 144 -10.49 3.31 -4.43
N PHE A 145 -10.57 3.47 -3.11
CA PHE A 145 -10.01 4.64 -2.44
C PHE A 145 -8.50 4.74 -2.62
N GLY A 146 -7.75 3.64 -2.46
CA GLY A 146 -6.31 3.67 -2.72
C GLY A 146 -5.95 3.86 -4.20
N LEU A 147 -6.79 3.39 -5.14
CA LEU A 147 -6.63 3.71 -6.56
C LEU A 147 -6.78 5.22 -6.83
N LEU A 148 -7.79 5.86 -6.24
CA LEU A 148 -8.01 7.30 -6.37
C LEU A 148 -6.82 8.10 -5.80
N LEU A 149 -6.32 7.71 -4.63
CA LEU A 149 -5.14 8.34 -4.04
C LEU A 149 -3.87 8.11 -4.87
N ALA A 150 -3.68 6.90 -5.39
CA ALA A 150 -2.58 6.60 -6.29
C ALA A 150 -2.66 7.45 -7.56
N TYR A 151 -3.87 7.65 -8.11
CA TYR A 151 -4.12 8.49 -9.26
C TYR A 151 -3.81 9.96 -8.99
N GLU A 152 -4.30 10.53 -7.89
CA GLU A 152 -4.02 11.92 -7.50
C GLU A 152 -2.52 12.13 -7.21
N SER A 153 -1.87 11.16 -6.56
CA SER A 153 -0.45 11.24 -6.21
C SER A 153 0.50 11.25 -7.42
N ARG A 154 0.04 10.83 -8.61
CA ARG A 154 0.90 10.68 -9.80
C ARG A 154 1.44 12.01 -10.35
N ASN A 155 0.76 13.11 -10.04
CA ASN A 155 1.04 14.44 -10.60
C ASN A 155 1.75 15.38 -9.60
N LEU A 156 1.99 14.96 -8.35
CA LEU A 156 2.65 15.78 -7.32
C LEU A 156 4.17 15.87 -7.58
N LYS A 157 4.75 17.07 -7.44
CA LYS A 157 6.07 17.45 -8.00
C LYS A 157 7.29 16.73 -7.37
N LEU A 158 7.96 15.95 -8.22
CA LEU A 158 9.40 15.82 -8.51
C LEU A 158 10.48 15.52 -7.45
N ARG A 159 10.27 15.55 -6.13
CA ARG A 159 11.37 15.20 -5.18
C ARG A 159 11.41 13.73 -4.71
N PHE A 160 10.29 13.01 -4.80
CA PHE A 160 10.17 11.59 -4.38
C PHE A 160 9.48 10.67 -5.43
N VAL A 161 9.46 11.07 -6.69
CA VAL A 161 8.57 10.52 -7.74
C VAL A 161 8.83 9.05 -8.11
N ASN A 162 10.08 8.57 -8.03
CA ASN A 162 10.36 7.20 -8.49
C ASN A 162 9.91 6.13 -7.49
N ASP A 163 10.18 6.27 -6.19
CA ASP A 163 9.80 5.26 -5.19
C ASP A 163 8.27 5.24 -4.95
N SER A 164 7.61 6.39 -5.04
CA SER A 164 6.15 6.49 -4.96
C SER A 164 5.44 5.93 -6.19
N ARG A 165 5.98 6.11 -7.40
CA ARG A 165 5.40 5.56 -8.64
C ARG A 165 5.36 4.04 -8.67
N PHE A 166 6.42 3.36 -8.24
CA PHE A 166 6.43 1.90 -8.18
C PHE A 166 5.45 1.35 -7.13
N VAL A 167 5.29 2.04 -6.00
CA VAL A 167 4.28 1.71 -4.99
C VAL A 167 2.87 1.93 -5.55
N GLY A 168 2.64 3.03 -6.27
CA GLY A 168 1.38 3.27 -6.97
C GLY A 168 1.06 2.17 -7.98
N LEU A 169 2.03 1.75 -8.80
CA LEU A 169 1.90 0.61 -9.72
C LEU A 169 1.58 -0.70 -8.99
N ALA A 170 2.16 -0.94 -7.82
CA ALA A 170 1.82 -2.10 -6.99
C ALA A 170 0.36 -2.02 -6.49
N ILE A 171 -0.13 -0.85 -6.07
CA ILE A 171 -1.54 -0.64 -5.71
C ILE A 171 -2.47 -0.93 -6.89
N TYR A 172 -2.14 -0.45 -8.10
CA TYR A 172 -2.93 -0.76 -9.30
C TYR A 172 -2.99 -2.26 -9.56
N ASN A 173 -1.86 -2.96 -9.49
CA ASN A 173 -1.80 -4.41 -9.67
C ASN A 173 -2.69 -5.15 -8.65
N VAL A 174 -2.52 -4.86 -7.36
CA VAL A 174 -3.30 -5.48 -6.29
C VAL A 174 -4.80 -5.21 -6.47
N ALA A 175 -5.18 -3.97 -6.74
CA ALA A 175 -6.58 -3.57 -6.86
C ALA A 175 -7.26 -4.20 -8.08
N ILE A 176 -6.63 -4.18 -9.26
CA ILE A 176 -7.21 -4.78 -10.46
C ILE A 176 -7.39 -6.29 -10.29
N LEU A 177 -6.35 -6.98 -9.81
CA LEU A 177 -6.43 -8.43 -9.60
C LEU A 177 -7.50 -8.79 -8.58
N SER A 178 -7.58 -8.10 -7.45
CA SER A 178 -8.59 -8.38 -6.43
C SER A 178 -10.02 -8.02 -6.86
N LEU A 179 -10.23 -6.93 -7.61
CA LEU A 179 -11.53 -6.55 -8.17
C LEU A 179 -12.04 -7.55 -9.21
N VAL A 180 -11.15 -8.20 -9.97
CA VAL A 180 -11.51 -9.25 -10.93
C VAL A 180 -11.71 -10.59 -10.23
N THR A 181 -10.81 -10.97 -9.32
CA THR A 181 -10.85 -12.25 -8.62
C THR A 181 -12.08 -12.38 -7.73
N GLY A 182 -12.52 -11.29 -7.09
CA GLY A 182 -13.71 -11.31 -6.22
C GLY A 182 -14.95 -11.88 -6.92
N PRO A 183 -15.47 -11.22 -7.97
CA PRO A 183 -16.62 -11.70 -8.74
C PRO A 183 -16.41 -13.09 -9.34
N VAL A 184 -15.22 -13.42 -9.84
CA VAL A 184 -14.92 -14.75 -10.41
C VAL A 184 -15.08 -15.84 -9.35
N VAL A 185 -14.52 -15.63 -8.15
CA VAL A 185 -14.60 -16.59 -7.05
C VAL A 185 -16.03 -16.73 -6.53
N THR A 186 -16.76 -15.62 -6.39
CA THR A 186 -18.13 -15.64 -5.83
C THR A 186 -19.19 -16.13 -6.81
N LEU A 187 -19.08 -15.78 -8.10
CA LEU A 187 -20.12 -16.06 -9.10
C LEU A 187 -19.84 -17.30 -9.97
N LEU A 188 -18.58 -17.54 -10.36
CA LEU A 188 -18.24 -18.57 -11.35
C LEU A 188 -17.77 -19.88 -10.71
N ILE A 189 -17.01 -19.82 -9.62
CA ILE A 189 -16.29 -21.00 -9.07
C ILE A 189 -16.86 -21.43 -7.71
N ARG A 190 -18.11 -21.08 -7.40
CA ARG A 190 -18.75 -21.41 -6.11
C ARG A 190 -18.97 -22.93 -5.93
N SER A 191 -19.20 -23.65 -7.03
CA SER A 191 -19.54 -25.08 -7.00
C SER A 191 -18.32 -26.02 -7.01
N GLN A 192 -17.14 -25.55 -7.43
CA GLN A 192 -15.96 -26.38 -7.62
C GLN A 192 -14.85 -26.00 -6.63
N ALA A 193 -14.66 -26.81 -5.58
CA ALA A 193 -13.72 -26.50 -4.50
C ALA A 193 -12.25 -26.45 -4.95
N ASP A 194 -11.85 -27.38 -5.82
CA ASP A 194 -10.47 -27.50 -6.31
C ASP A 194 -10.10 -26.35 -7.24
N ALA A 195 -11.00 -26.00 -8.16
CA ALA A 195 -10.83 -24.86 -9.05
C ALA A 195 -10.76 -23.54 -8.27
N ASN A 196 -11.58 -23.38 -7.23
CA ASN A 196 -11.56 -22.21 -6.36
C ASN A 196 -10.22 -22.11 -5.61
N PHE A 197 -9.73 -23.23 -5.06
CA PHE A 197 -8.42 -23.28 -4.41
C PHE A 197 -7.27 -22.93 -5.34
N ALA A 198 -7.23 -23.53 -6.53
CA ALA A 198 -6.18 -23.24 -7.52
C ALA A 198 -6.21 -21.77 -7.95
N PHE A 199 -7.40 -21.25 -8.30
CA PHE A 199 -7.56 -19.88 -8.78
C PHE A 199 -7.18 -18.84 -7.71
N VAL A 200 -7.65 -19.00 -6.48
CA VAL A 200 -7.30 -18.08 -5.37
C VAL A 200 -5.80 -18.14 -5.08
N SER A 201 -5.21 -19.34 -5.00
CA SER A 201 -3.79 -19.50 -4.68
C SER A 201 -2.89 -18.89 -5.74
N VAL A 202 -3.16 -19.16 -7.03
CA VAL A 202 -2.41 -18.58 -8.16
C VAL A 202 -2.55 -17.07 -8.17
N THR A 203 -3.76 -16.54 -7.97
CA THR A 203 -3.99 -15.08 -7.93
C THR A 203 -3.17 -14.44 -6.81
N VAL A 204 -3.23 -15.00 -5.59
CA VAL A 204 -2.51 -14.46 -4.43
C VAL A 204 -0.99 -14.50 -4.65
N LEU A 205 -0.47 -15.62 -5.16
CA LEU A 205 0.96 -15.74 -5.50
C LEU A 205 1.37 -14.72 -6.56
N LEU A 206 0.66 -14.65 -7.69
CA LEU A 206 0.96 -13.70 -8.76
C LEU A 206 0.93 -12.26 -8.24
N CYS A 207 -0.12 -11.90 -7.49
CA CYS A 207 -0.31 -10.59 -6.92
C CYS A 207 0.84 -10.20 -5.97
N THR A 208 1.23 -11.12 -5.08
CA THR A 208 2.33 -10.89 -4.11
C THR A 208 3.69 -10.79 -4.81
N TYR A 209 4.02 -11.69 -5.73
CA TYR A 209 5.29 -11.66 -6.46
C TYR A 209 5.45 -10.37 -7.29
N ILE A 210 4.42 -9.97 -8.04
CA ILE A 210 4.46 -8.74 -8.85
C ILE A 210 4.63 -7.53 -7.92
N SER A 211 3.90 -7.47 -6.81
CA SER A 211 3.94 -6.33 -5.89
C SER A 211 5.28 -6.22 -5.17
N LEU A 212 5.84 -7.34 -4.69
CA LEU A 212 7.18 -7.39 -4.11
C LEU A 212 8.24 -6.98 -5.14
N GLY A 213 8.13 -7.49 -6.37
CA GLY A 213 9.00 -7.12 -7.47
C GLY A 213 9.00 -5.60 -7.71
N LEU A 214 7.81 -5.00 -7.87
CA LEU A 214 7.67 -3.57 -8.11
C LEU A 214 8.26 -2.72 -6.97
N VAL A 215 8.05 -3.12 -5.72
CA VAL A 215 8.49 -2.34 -4.55
C VAL A 215 9.98 -2.51 -4.25
N PHE A 216 10.52 -3.73 -4.34
CA PHE A 216 11.86 -4.06 -3.87
C PHE A 216 12.92 -4.15 -4.97
N LEU A 217 12.61 -4.62 -6.18
CA LEU A 217 13.59 -4.69 -7.27
C LEU A 217 14.28 -3.36 -7.59
N PRO A 218 13.57 -2.21 -7.71
CA PRO A 218 14.26 -0.95 -7.99
C PRO A 218 15.24 -0.53 -6.88
N LYS A 219 14.98 -0.93 -5.63
CA LYS A 219 15.85 -0.66 -4.47
C LYS A 219 17.07 -1.58 -4.46
N ILE A 220 16.86 -2.87 -4.71
CA ILE A 220 17.93 -3.87 -4.76
C ILE A 220 18.89 -3.58 -5.92
N LEU A 221 18.37 -3.20 -7.08
CA LEU A 221 19.19 -2.81 -8.23
C LEU A 221 19.98 -1.53 -7.96
N HIS A 222 19.43 -0.60 -7.19
CA HIS A 222 20.13 0.63 -6.81
C HIS A 222 21.30 0.35 -5.86
N ILE A 223 21.08 -0.45 -4.82
CA ILE A 223 22.15 -0.79 -3.87
C ILE A 223 23.26 -1.64 -4.51
N TYR A 224 22.93 -2.52 -5.45
CA TYR A 224 23.95 -3.32 -6.14
C TYR A 224 24.80 -2.49 -7.13
N ARG A 225 24.23 -1.42 -7.71
CA ARG A 225 24.92 -0.59 -8.71
C ARG A 225 25.81 0.48 -8.08
N VAL A 226 25.63 0.79 -6.81
CA VAL A 226 26.43 1.77 -6.07
C VAL A 226 27.39 1.03 -5.14
N PRO A 227 28.70 0.91 -5.48
CA PRO A 227 29.70 0.53 -4.50
C PRO A 227 29.82 1.62 -3.43
N GLU A 228 30.15 1.20 -2.21
CA GLU A 228 30.10 1.92 -0.91
C GLU A 228 30.91 3.24 -0.79
N SER A 229 31.43 3.80 -1.88
CA SER A 229 32.43 4.89 -1.87
C SER A 229 31.98 6.17 -2.58
N SER A 230 30.80 6.72 -2.25
CA SER A 230 30.44 8.07 -2.71
C SER A 230 29.51 8.77 -1.74
N ASP A 231 30.07 9.79 -1.08
CA ASP A 231 29.43 10.72 -0.15
C ASP A 231 27.97 11.08 -0.52
N GLU A 232 27.11 11.09 0.51
CA GLU A 232 25.66 11.36 0.48
C GLU A 232 25.25 12.62 -0.30
N ASN A 233 26.14 13.59 -0.51
CA ASN A 233 25.83 14.85 -1.20
C ASN A 233 26.06 14.82 -2.73
N SER A 234 26.83 13.88 -3.27
CA SER A 234 27.13 13.83 -4.72
C SER A 234 26.18 12.90 -5.50
N MET A 235 25.55 11.95 -4.82
CA MET A 235 24.81 10.87 -5.48
C MET A 235 23.35 11.20 -5.82
N VAL A 236 22.69 12.03 -5.01
CA VAL A 236 21.31 12.49 -5.26
C VAL A 236 21.24 13.31 -6.56
N GLY A 237 22.27 14.11 -6.85
CA GLY A 237 22.37 14.90 -8.08
C GLY A 237 22.72 14.09 -9.33
N SER A 238 23.56 13.06 -9.19
CA SER A 238 24.01 12.22 -10.30
C SER A 238 22.89 11.34 -10.87
N GLN A 239 22.07 10.74 -10.01
CA GLN A 239 21.00 9.83 -10.41
C GLN A 239 19.76 10.55 -10.97
N PHE A 240 19.50 11.78 -10.51
CA PHE A 240 18.49 12.67 -11.09
C PHE A 240 18.87 13.08 -12.52
N ARG A 241 20.16 13.38 -12.77
CA ARG A 241 20.71 13.75 -14.10
C ARG A 241 20.73 12.62 -15.13
N THR A 242 20.64 11.34 -14.73
CA THR A 242 20.69 10.22 -15.69
C THR A 242 19.30 9.75 -16.16
N LYS A 243 18.22 10.16 -15.48
CA LYS A 243 16.85 9.72 -15.78
C LYS A 243 15.93 10.80 -16.35
N LEU A 244 16.45 12.02 -16.51
CA LEU A 244 15.68 13.19 -16.92
C LEU A 244 15.62 13.27 -18.45
N SER A 245 14.45 13.60 -19.02
CA SER A 245 14.35 13.90 -20.46
C SER A 245 15.30 15.04 -20.82
N LYS A 246 15.87 15.08 -22.04
CA LYS A 246 16.79 16.15 -22.47
C LYS A 246 16.23 17.57 -22.22
N VAL A 247 14.91 17.72 -22.27
CA VAL A 247 14.21 19.00 -21.99
C VAL A 247 14.24 19.34 -20.50
N GLU A 248 13.97 18.36 -19.65
CA GLU A 248 13.95 18.53 -18.21
C GLU A 248 15.39 18.68 -17.64
N GLN A 249 16.39 18.03 -18.25
CA GLN A 249 17.83 18.23 -17.98
C GLN A 249 18.23 19.69 -18.14
N LYS A 250 17.85 20.30 -19.27
CA LYS A 250 18.12 21.72 -19.54
C LYS A 250 17.41 22.62 -18.55
N ARG A 251 16.16 22.30 -18.18
CA ARG A 251 15.40 23.08 -17.19
C ARG A 251 16.03 23.01 -15.80
N PHE A 252 16.53 21.85 -15.40
CA PHE A 252 17.23 21.68 -14.13
C PHE A 252 18.56 22.44 -14.12
N GLU A 253 19.38 22.33 -15.17
CA GLU A 253 20.62 23.10 -15.29
C GLU A 253 20.35 24.61 -15.26
N GLN A 254 19.30 25.07 -15.93
CA GLN A 254 18.87 26.46 -15.91
C GLN A 254 18.47 26.92 -14.49
N LEU A 255 17.70 26.12 -13.75
CA LEU A 255 17.30 26.43 -12.37
C LEU A 255 18.48 26.43 -11.39
N VAL A 256 19.50 25.61 -11.63
CA VAL A 256 20.72 25.59 -10.83
C VAL A 256 21.55 26.86 -11.07
N LEU A 257 21.69 27.28 -12.32
CA LEU A 257 22.33 28.54 -12.67
C LEU A 257 21.57 29.74 -12.08
N GLU A 258 20.24 29.75 -12.19
CA GLU A 258 19.40 30.81 -11.64
C GLU A 258 19.50 30.87 -10.10
N ASN A 259 19.56 29.72 -9.42
CA ASN A 259 19.80 29.69 -7.98
C ASN A 259 21.18 30.21 -7.59
N ALA A 260 22.23 29.87 -8.34
CA ALA A 260 23.58 30.35 -8.08
C ALA A 260 23.66 31.88 -8.24
N GLU A 261 23.03 32.41 -9.29
CA GLU A 261 22.92 33.84 -9.55
C GLU A 261 22.13 34.55 -8.46
N LEU A 262 20.95 34.04 -8.09
CA LEU A 262 20.13 34.61 -7.01
C LEU A 262 20.88 34.63 -5.68
N LYS A 263 21.61 33.56 -5.35
CA LYS A 263 22.47 33.52 -4.15
C LYS A 263 23.54 34.60 -4.18
N HIS A 264 24.18 34.81 -5.32
CA HIS A 264 25.17 35.87 -5.46
C HIS A 264 24.57 37.26 -5.27
N GLN A 265 23.38 37.51 -5.84
CA GLN A 265 22.67 38.77 -5.64
C GLN A 265 22.25 38.99 -4.19
N ILE A 266 21.83 37.94 -3.48
CA ILE A 266 21.53 38.01 -2.04
C ILE A 266 22.77 38.43 -1.27
N GLU A 267 23.92 37.81 -1.52
CA GLU A 267 25.18 38.13 -0.83
C GLU A 267 25.63 39.58 -1.06
N ILE A 268 25.51 40.08 -2.30
CA ILE A 268 25.82 41.49 -2.62
C ILE A 268 24.87 42.43 -1.87
N LYS A 269 23.57 42.11 -1.82
CA LYS A 269 22.60 42.95 -1.11
C LYS A 269 22.82 42.92 0.40
N GLU A 270 23.16 41.76 0.97
CA GLU A 270 23.52 41.65 2.40
C GLU A 270 24.73 42.50 2.76
N ARG A 271 25.78 42.51 1.92
CA ARG A 271 26.93 43.41 2.13
C ARG A 271 26.51 44.87 2.12
N LYS A 272 25.73 45.31 1.13
CA LYS A 272 25.25 46.71 1.07
C LYS A 272 24.41 47.09 2.29
N ILE A 273 23.54 46.18 2.76
CA ILE A 273 22.76 46.38 3.98
C ILE A 273 23.69 46.52 5.18
N SER A 274 24.73 45.68 5.28
CA SER A 274 25.70 45.74 6.38
C SER A 274 26.48 47.07 6.39
N GLU A 275 26.95 47.53 5.24
CA GLU A 275 27.65 48.81 5.09
C GLU A 275 26.74 50.00 5.44
N CYS A 276 25.50 50.00 4.95
CA CYS A 276 24.53 51.05 5.25
C CYS A 276 24.18 51.07 6.75
N ARG A 277 24.03 49.91 7.38
CA ARG A 277 23.78 49.77 8.82
C ARG A 277 24.96 50.28 9.64
N GLU A 278 26.19 50.04 9.20
CA GLU A 278 27.38 50.53 9.87
C GLU A 278 27.53 52.06 9.74
N GLN A 279 27.27 52.62 8.55
CA GLN A 279 27.22 54.07 8.35
C GLN A 279 26.15 54.74 9.21
N LEU A 280 24.96 54.14 9.31
CA LEU A 280 23.88 54.64 10.17
C LEU A 280 24.30 54.61 11.65
N ARG A 281 24.95 53.52 12.09
CA ARG A 281 25.46 53.38 13.47
C ARG A 281 26.53 54.43 13.78
N ARG A 282 27.44 54.72 12.85
CA ARG A 282 28.44 55.80 13.00
C ARG A 282 27.79 57.18 13.10
N ARG A 283 26.77 57.46 12.29
CA ARG A 283 26.01 58.73 12.37
C ARG A 283 25.25 58.88 13.70
N LEU A 284 24.59 57.83 14.17
CA LEU A 284 23.89 57.83 15.47
C LEU A 284 24.85 58.07 16.65
N ASN A 285 26.02 57.43 16.65
CA ASN A 285 27.03 57.64 17.69
C ASN A 285 27.66 59.05 17.63
N GLY A 286 27.83 59.61 16.43
CA GLY A 286 28.32 60.98 16.26
C GLY A 286 27.34 62.06 16.73
N VAL A 287 26.03 61.81 16.59
CA VAL A 287 24.98 62.73 17.07
C VAL A 287 24.84 62.67 18.61
N GLY A 288 24.97 61.49 19.22
CA GLY A 288 24.95 61.33 20.68
C GLY A 288 26.15 61.98 21.40
N ALA A 289 27.29 62.13 20.73
CA ALA A 289 28.48 62.78 21.29
C ALA A 289 28.44 64.32 21.22
N SER A 290 27.50 64.93 20.48
CA SER A 290 27.30 66.38 20.42
C SER A 290 26.23 66.92 21.37
N GLN A 291 25.58 66.05 22.16
CA GLN A 291 24.51 66.43 23.10
C GLN A 291 24.87 66.30 24.59
N ASN A 292 26.12 65.96 24.93
CA ASN A 292 26.65 65.97 26.30
C ASN A 292 27.74 67.04 26.47
#